data_AF-A0A8B6HUS8-F1
#
_entry.id   AF-A0A8B6HUS8-F1
#
_cell.length_a   1.000
_cell.length_b   1.000
_cell.length_c   1.000
_cell.angle_alpha   90.00
_cell.angle_beta   90.00
_cell.angle_gamma   90.00
#
_symmetry.space_group_name_H-M   'P 1'
#
loop_
_entity.id
_entity.type
_entity.pdbx_description
1 polymer ?
#
loop_
_entity_poly.entity_id
_entity_poly.type
_entity_poly.pdbx_seq_one_letter_code
_entity_poly.pdbx_strand_id
1 'polypeptide(L)'
;MICLGIDTTELKTVPSNKHLVRLASIFEISAFREFIVRLGLDVQEYSNIQNQYESNGVQSIMFMALDRWMKDIRAKLKQPCFKHIRDAMLEVNMNHHFLCQVFREDTSLNDVSERRLQMLIEDDVLADLPKYIGNCVIHLGIELGLTVEEIEVAMFNNPKDMYSQLAFVLHMWKTQSKRPTIFALMKALQHVKSGGLSYLCKQYNISI
;
A
#
# COMPACT_ATOMS: atom_id res chain seq x y z
N MET A 1 -17.96 -14.95 9.28
CA MET A 1 -18.00 -13.67 10.01
C MET A 1 -18.76 -12.67 9.15
N ILE A 2 -19.93 -12.19 9.59
CA ILE A 2 -20.80 -11.28 8.82
C ILE A 2 -20.18 -9.89 8.88
N CYS A 3 -19.86 -9.29 7.72
CA CYS A 3 -19.38 -7.92 7.65
C CYS A 3 -20.58 -6.98 7.78
N LEU A 4 -20.80 -6.39 8.96
CA LEU A 4 -21.94 -5.50 9.26
C LEU A 4 -21.87 -4.13 8.57
N GLY A 5 -21.03 -3.98 7.55
CA GLY A 5 -20.72 -2.70 6.91
C GLY A 5 -19.70 -1.89 7.70
N ILE A 6 -19.28 -0.78 7.10
CA ILE A 6 -18.45 0.25 7.75
C ILE A 6 -19.34 1.18 8.56
N ASP A 7 -18.87 1.63 9.71
CA ASP A 7 -19.59 2.62 10.51
C ASP A 7 -19.67 3.97 9.77
N THR A 8 -20.81 4.64 9.88
CA THR A 8 -21.00 6.04 9.49
C THR A 8 -19.95 6.99 10.06
N THR A 9 -19.37 6.69 11.23
CA THR A 9 -18.28 7.48 11.81
C THR A 9 -16.98 7.30 11.03
N GLU A 10 -16.62 6.06 10.70
CA GLU A 10 -15.45 5.70 9.88
C GLU A 10 -15.53 6.34 8.49
N LEU A 11 -16.73 6.43 7.89
CA LEU A 11 -16.93 7.11 6.60
C LEU A 11 -16.55 8.60 6.61
N LYS A 12 -16.59 9.25 7.78
CA LYS A 12 -16.23 10.67 7.92
C LYS A 12 -14.73 10.87 8.09
N THR A 13 -13.97 9.80 8.29
CA THR A 13 -12.52 9.89 8.49
C THR A 13 -11.77 10.11 7.18
N VAL A 14 -10.63 10.78 7.27
CA VAL A 14 -9.72 11.03 6.14
C VAL A 14 -8.90 9.76 5.88
N PRO A 15 -8.86 9.21 4.65
CA PRO A 15 -7.99 8.09 4.32
C PRO A 15 -6.51 8.43 4.54
N SER A 16 -5.76 7.49 5.12
CA SER A 16 -4.30 7.54 5.19
C SER A 16 -3.70 6.90 3.94
N ASN A 17 -2.40 7.09 3.68
CA ASN A 17 -1.75 6.44 2.54
C ASN A 17 -1.81 4.92 2.63
N LYS A 18 -1.76 4.34 3.84
CA LYS A 18 -1.98 2.89 4.03
C LYS A 18 -3.37 2.47 3.59
N HIS A 19 -4.39 3.29 3.89
CA HIS A 19 -5.75 3.02 3.41
C HIS A 19 -5.81 3.06 1.87
N LEU A 20 -5.16 4.03 1.24
CA LEU A 20 -5.14 4.15 -0.23
C LEU A 20 -4.40 2.98 -0.90
N VAL A 21 -3.27 2.54 -0.35
CA VAL A 21 -2.51 1.37 -0.83
C VAL A 21 -3.35 0.10 -0.75
N ARG A 22 -4.04 -0.11 0.37
CA ARG A 22 -4.93 -1.27 0.54
C ARG A 22 -6.10 -1.23 -0.43
N LEU A 23 -6.70 -0.06 -0.66
CA LEU A 23 -7.73 0.15 -1.67
C LEU A 23 -7.24 -0.21 -3.07
N ALA A 24 -6.09 0.34 -3.48
CA ALA A 24 -5.46 0.06 -4.77
C ALA A 24 -5.19 -1.44 -4.99
N SER A 25 -4.94 -2.18 -3.91
CA SER A 25 -4.70 -3.63 -3.95
C SER A 25 -5.97 -4.49 -4.06
N ILE A 26 -7.15 -3.90 -3.86
CA ILE A 26 -8.44 -4.61 -3.90
C ILE A 26 -9.17 -4.38 -5.23
N PHE A 27 -8.92 -3.25 -5.90
CA PHE A 27 -9.65 -2.91 -7.11
C PHE A 27 -9.24 -3.73 -8.33
N GLU A 28 -10.24 -4.10 -9.13
CA GLU A 28 -10.03 -4.60 -10.48
C GLU A 28 -9.64 -3.46 -11.43
N ILE A 29 -8.67 -3.74 -12.31
CA ILE A 29 -8.08 -2.76 -13.22
C ILE A 29 -9.12 -2.14 -14.14
N SER A 30 -10.03 -2.95 -14.66
CA SER A 30 -11.06 -2.56 -15.64
C SER A 30 -12.00 -1.48 -15.11
N ALA A 31 -12.35 -1.52 -13.82
CA ALA A 31 -13.32 -0.62 -13.21
C ALA A 31 -12.65 0.59 -12.52
N PHE A 32 -11.35 0.51 -12.19
CA PHE A 32 -10.66 1.55 -11.43
C PHE A 32 -10.63 2.92 -12.12
N ARG A 33 -10.42 2.95 -13.45
CA ARG A 33 -10.36 4.22 -14.20
C ARG A 33 -11.68 4.98 -14.12
N GLU A 34 -12.82 4.30 -14.26
CA GLU A 34 -14.12 4.95 -14.16
C GLU A 34 -14.35 5.46 -12.73
N PHE A 35 -14.03 4.63 -11.74
CA PHE A 35 -14.11 5.00 -10.33
C PHE A 35 -13.32 6.26 -9.99
N ILE A 36 -12.05 6.37 -10.41
CA ILE A 36 -11.21 7.51 -10.03
C ILE A 36 -11.66 8.81 -10.71
N VAL A 37 -12.23 8.71 -11.91
CA VAL A 37 -12.85 9.84 -12.62
C VAL A 37 -14.12 10.31 -11.89
N ARG A 38 -14.97 9.38 -11.42
CA ARG A 38 -16.14 9.73 -10.57
C ARG A 38 -15.74 10.36 -9.25
N LEU A 39 -14.60 9.94 -8.71
CA LEU A 39 -14.02 10.54 -7.52
C LEU A 39 -13.55 11.99 -7.74
N GLY A 40 -13.43 12.42 -9.01
CA GLY A 40 -13.14 13.78 -9.43
C GLY A 40 -11.71 14.01 -9.91
N LEU A 41 -10.94 12.94 -10.16
CA LEU A 41 -9.65 13.04 -10.84
C LEU A 41 -9.86 13.24 -12.35
N ASP A 42 -9.15 14.19 -12.93
CA ASP A 42 -9.24 14.47 -14.35
C ASP A 42 -8.66 13.32 -15.21
N VAL A 43 -9.24 13.09 -16.39
CA VAL A 43 -8.83 12.00 -17.29
C VAL A 43 -7.41 12.21 -17.84
N GLN A 44 -7.03 13.45 -18.14
CA GLN A 44 -5.68 13.79 -18.57
C GLN A 44 -4.69 13.55 -17.44
N GLU A 45 -5.05 13.94 -16.21
CA GLU A 45 -4.21 13.71 -15.03
C GLU A 45 -4.00 12.21 -14.78
N TYR A 46 -5.06 11.40 -14.87
CA TYR A 46 -4.93 9.94 -14.79
C TYR A 46 -3.98 9.39 -15.87
N SER A 47 -4.09 9.88 -17.11
CA SER A 47 -3.23 9.46 -18.22
C SER A 47 -1.75 9.85 -17.98
N ASN A 48 -1.51 11.03 -17.40
CA ASN A 48 -0.17 11.47 -17.02
C ASN A 48 0.44 10.53 -15.97
N ILE A 49 -0.35 10.14 -14.95
CA ILE A 49 0.07 9.18 -13.93
C ILE A 49 0.38 7.81 -14.54
N GLN A 50 -0.47 7.32 -15.44
CA GLN A 50 -0.24 6.05 -16.13
C GLN A 50 1.11 6.05 -16.86
N ASN A 51 1.41 7.12 -17.60
CA ASN A 51 2.67 7.25 -18.33
C ASN A 51 3.87 7.36 -17.39
N GLN A 52 3.74 8.13 -16.30
CA GLN A 52 4.83 8.32 -15.34
C GLN A 52 5.19 7.02 -14.59
N TYR A 53 4.20 6.19 -14.29
CA TYR A 53 4.33 5.00 -13.43
C TYR A 53 4.20 3.67 -14.16
N GLU A 54 4.24 3.68 -15.50
CA GLU A 54 4.03 2.48 -16.35
C GLU A 54 4.92 1.30 -15.95
N SER A 55 6.20 1.56 -15.65
CA SER A 55 7.17 0.53 -15.26
C SER A 55 6.93 -0.08 -13.88
N ASN A 56 6.11 0.55 -13.03
CA ASN A 56 5.94 0.18 -11.62
C ASN A 56 4.69 -0.66 -11.37
N GLY A 57 4.02 -1.09 -12.44
CA GLY A 57 2.87 -1.97 -12.36
C GLY A 57 1.56 -1.23 -12.06
N VAL A 58 0.46 -1.92 -12.35
CA VAL A 58 -0.88 -1.28 -12.36
C VAL A 58 -1.32 -0.87 -10.97
N GLN A 59 -0.98 -1.63 -9.93
CA GLN A 59 -1.31 -1.28 -8.55
C GLN A 59 -0.64 0.05 -8.15
N SER A 60 0.61 0.28 -8.55
CA SER A 60 1.32 1.55 -8.32
C SER A 60 0.60 2.72 -8.99
N ILE A 61 0.16 2.56 -10.24
CA ILE A 61 -0.65 3.56 -10.95
C ILE A 61 -1.94 3.86 -10.17
N MET A 62 -2.65 2.84 -9.69
CA MET A 62 -3.89 3.03 -8.94
C MET A 62 -3.67 3.81 -7.64
N PHE A 63 -2.63 3.44 -6.88
CA PHE A 63 -2.27 4.15 -5.66
C PHE A 63 -1.92 5.62 -5.96
N MET A 64 -1.08 5.88 -6.97
CA MET A 64 -0.68 7.25 -7.32
C MET A 64 -1.87 8.10 -7.77
N ALA A 65 -2.84 7.49 -8.46
CA ALA A 65 -4.09 8.18 -8.82
C ALA A 65 -4.94 8.53 -7.59
N LEU A 66 -5.04 7.64 -6.60
CA LEU A 66 -5.71 7.91 -5.33
C LEU A 66 -4.97 8.97 -4.49
N ASP A 67 -3.64 8.93 -4.44
CA ASP A 67 -2.82 9.93 -3.75
C ASP A 67 -2.96 11.31 -4.40
N ARG A 68 -2.91 11.37 -5.74
CA ARG A 68 -3.15 12.62 -6.50
C ARG A 68 -4.54 13.17 -6.22
N TRP A 69 -5.57 12.32 -6.31
CA TRP A 69 -6.92 12.71 -5.97
C TRP A 69 -7.01 13.29 -4.55
N MET A 70 -6.42 12.61 -3.56
CA MET A 70 -6.40 13.09 -2.17
C MET A 70 -5.74 14.46 -2.04
N LYS A 71 -4.63 14.71 -2.75
CA LYS A 71 -3.93 16.00 -2.76
C LYS A 71 -4.77 17.09 -3.43
N ASP A 72 -5.33 16.82 -4.60
CA ASP A 72 -6.14 17.79 -5.37
C ASP A 72 -7.45 18.12 -4.67
N ILE A 73 -8.11 17.11 -4.11
CA ILE A 73 -9.40 17.31 -3.47
C ILE A 73 -9.27 17.95 -2.09
N ARG A 74 -8.14 17.82 -1.38
CA ARG A 74 -7.87 18.65 -0.19
C ARG A 74 -7.85 20.14 -0.51
N ALA A 75 -7.45 20.52 -1.72
CA ALA A 75 -7.49 21.90 -2.16
C ALA A 75 -8.91 22.37 -2.52
N LYS A 76 -9.80 21.47 -2.95
CA LYS A 76 -11.17 21.78 -3.42
C LYS A 76 -12.25 21.58 -2.34
N LEU A 77 -12.21 20.45 -1.64
CA LEU A 77 -13.09 20.07 -0.55
C LEU A 77 -12.36 20.24 0.78
N LYS A 78 -12.98 20.95 1.72
CA LYS A 78 -12.39 21.21 3.04
C LYS A 78 -11.92 19.94 3.77
N GLN A 79 -12.55 18.78 3.53
CA GLN A 79 -12.16 17.49 4.11
C GLN A 79 -12.55 16.30 3.20
N PRO A 80 -11.61 15.67 2.46
CA PRO A 80 -11.87 14.37 1.86
C PRO A 80 -12.05 13.28 2.91
N CYS A 81 -12.92 12.32 2.62
CA CYS A 81 -13.22 11.23 3.55
C CYS A 81 -13.69 9.98 2.81
N PHE A 82 -13.72 8.85 3.51
CA PHE A 82 -14.17 7.56 2.96
C PHE A 82 -15.58 7.58 2.40
N LYS A 83 -16.45 8.50 2.84
CA LYS A 83 -17.77 8.70 2.23
C LYS A 83 -17.66 9.02 0.74
N HIS A 84 -16.74 9.89 0.34
CA HIS A 84 -16.55 10.24 -1.08
C HIS A 84 -16.11 9.02 -1.90
N ILE A 85 -15.22 8.20 -1.33
CA ILE A 85 -14.78 6.94 -1.95
C ILE A 85 -15.97 5.99 -2.11
N ARG A 86 -16.75 5.78 -1.05
CA ARG A 86 -17.95 4.92 -1.08
C ARG A 86 -18.96 5.41 -2.13
N ASP A 87 -19.23 6.71 -2.16
CA ASP A 87 -20.24 7.29 -3.05
C ASP A 87 -19.81 7.11 -4.52
N ALA A 88 -18.53 7.35 -4.86
CA ALA A 88 -18.00 7.07 -6.19
C ALA A 88 -18.01 5.57 -6.55
N MET A 89 -17.74 4.67 -5.58
CA MET A 89 -17.86 3.23 -5.80
C MET A 89 -19.30 2.81 -6.13
N LEU A 90 -20.29 3.39 -5.44
CA LEU A 90 -21.70 3.13 -5.72
C LEU A 90 -22.10 3.59 -7.13
N GLU A 91 -21.61 4.75 -7.57
CA GLU A 91 -21.89 5.28 -8.91
C GLU A 91 -21.40 4.36 -10.04
N VAL A 92 -20.30 3.63 -9.83
CA VAL A 92 -19.74 2.68 -10.81
C VAL A 92 -20.11 1.22 -10.52
N ASN A 93 -21.10 0.97 -9.67
CA ASN A 93 -21.53 -0.38 -9.26
C ASN A 93 -20.40 -1.26 -8.67
N MET A 94 -19.39 -0.65 -8.03
CA MET A 94 -18.36 -1.39 -7.31
C MET A 94 -18.85 -1.86 -5.94
N ASN A 95 -18.36 -3.03 -5.51
CA ASN A 95 -18.67 -3.56 -4.20
C ASN A 95 -18.00 -2.73 -3.07
N HIS A 96 -18.77 -1.83 -2.47
CA HIS A 96 -18.30 -0.98 -1.37
C HIS A 96 -18.01 -1.72 -0.05
N HIS A 97 -18.37 -3.02 0.08
CA HIS A 97 -17.94 -3.82 1.23
C HIS A 97 -16.41 -4.01 1.28
N PHE A 98 -15.71 -3.82 0.17
CA PHE A 98 -14.24 -3.80 0.14
C PHE A 98 -13.63 -2.74 1.04
N LEU A 99 -14.34 -1.63 1.29
CA LEU A 99 -13.89 -0.63 2.23
C LEU A 99 -13.71 -1.24 3.63
N CYS A 100 -14.53 -2.21 4.03
CA CYS A 100 -14.41 -2.85 5.35
C CYS A 100 -13.07 -3.61 5.50
N GLN A 101 -12.49 -4.08 4.40
CA GLN A 101 -11.19 -4.75 4.40
C GLN A 101 -10.03 -3.78 4.63
N VAL A 102 -10.20 -2.51 4.27
CA VAL A 102 -9.17 -1.47 4.40
C VAL A 102 -8.93 -1.08 5.85
N PHE A 103 -10.01 -1.05 6.65
CA PHE A 103 -9.96 -0.75 8.08
C PHE A 103 -9.49 -1.93 8.94
N ARG A 104 -9.59 -3.16 8.42
CA ARG A 104 -9.09 -4.32 9.13
C ARG A 104 -7.56 -4.35 9.05
N GLU A 105 -6.93 -4.40 10.21
CA GLU A 105 -5.51 -4.77 10.35
C GLU A 105 -5.34 -6.26 10.68
N ASP A 106 -6.37 -7.07 10.42
CA ASP A 106 -6.32 -8.50 10.71
C ASP A 106 -5.26 -9.16 9.85
N THR A 107 -4.18 -9.57 10.51
CA THR A 107 -3.11 -10.34 9.89
C THR A 107 -3.08 -11.72 10.54
N SER A 108 -2.80 -12.77 9.77
CA SER A 108 -2.59 -14.12 10.36
C SER A 108 -1.38 -14.14 11.31
N LEU A 109 -0.56 -13.08 11.28
CA LEU A 109 0.55 -12.86 12.18
C LEU A 109 0.14 -12.28 13.55
N ASN A 110 -1.11 -11.81 13.74
CA ASN A 110 -1.52 -11.16 14.99
C ASN A 110 -1.41 -12.08 16.22
N ASP A 111 -1.49 -13.40 16.03
CA ASP A 111 -1.34 -14.40 17.10
C ASP A 111 0.12 -14.88 17.30
N VAL A 112 1.05 -14.42 16.45
CA VAL A 112 2.45 -14.85 16.48
C VAL A 112 3.26 -13.93 17.41
N SER A 113 3.20 -14.21 18.70
CA SER A 113 3.92 -13.44 19.75
C SER A 113 5.37 -13.92 20.01
N GLU A 114 6.05 -14.44 18.99
CA GLU A 114 7.40 -14.98 19.18
C GLU A 114 8.43 -13.89 19.46
N ARG A 115 9.18 -14.03 20.57
CA ARG A 115 10.30 -13.12 20.92
C ARG A 115 11.30 -12.93 19.76
N ARG A 116 11.50 -13.97 18.94
CA ARG A 116 12.41 -13.94 17.79
C ARG A 116 11.96 -12.95 16.73
N LEU A 117 10.65 -12.78 16.55
CA LEU A 117 10.10 -11.82 15.59
C LEU A 117 10.20 -10.37 16.06
N GLN A 118 10.38 -10.16 17.35
CA GLN A 118 10.59 -8.85 17.95
C GLN A 118 12.06 -8.39 17.91
N MET A 119 12.96 -9.23 17.38
CA MET A 119 14.35 -8.89 17.09
C MET A 119 14.45 -7.94 15.91
N LEU A 120 15.53 -7.15 15.87
CA LEU A 120 15.84 -6.27 14.75
C LEU A 120 16.24 -7.11 13.53
N ILE A 121 15.89 -6.62 12.35
CA ILE A 121 16.27 -7.30 11.11
C ILE A 121 17.73 -7.08 10.74
N GLU A 122 18.40 -8.16 10.35
CA GLU A 122 19.79 -8.17 9.93
C GLU A 122 19.94 -7.65 8.48
N ASP A 123 21.10 -7.06 8.16
CA ASP A 123 21.34 -6.43 6.86
C ASP A 123 21.42 -7.42 5.70
N ASP A 124 21.93 -8.62 5.95
CA ASP A 124 22.00 -9.72 4.99
C ASP A 124 20.60 -10.16 4.56
N VAL A 125 19.67 -10.30 5.50
CA VAL A 125 18.27 -10.62 5.21
C VAL A 125 17.63 -9.54 4.33
N LEU A 126 17.89 -8.25 4.62
CA LEU A 126 17.39 -7.15 3.80
C LEU A 126 18.05 -7.08 2.42
N ALA A 127 19.31 -7.47 2.28
CA ALA A 127 20.01 -7.48 1.00
C ALA A 127 19.43 -8.53 0.05
N ASP A 128 19.00 -9.68 0.56
CA ASP A 128 18.45 -10.77 -0.25
C ASP A 128 16.93 -10.67 -0.49
N LEU A 129 16.19 -10.04 0.43
CA LEU A 129 14.74 -9.96 0.38
C LEU A 129 14.16 -9.38 -0.94
N PRO A 130 14.73 -8.33 -1.57
CA PRO A 130 14.23 -7.78 -2.85
C PRO A 130 14.03 -8.82 -3.95
N LYS A 131 14.81 -9.91 -3.96
CA LYS A 131 14.70 -11.01 -4.95
C LYS A 131 13.34 -11.72 -4.90
N TYR A 132 12.64 -11.63 -3.77
CA TYR A 132 11.42 -12.38 -3.50
C TYR A 132 10.16 -11.49 -3.44
N ILE A 133 10.32 -10.16 -3.46
CA ILE A 133 9.21 -9.27 -3.19
C ILE A 133 8.29 -9.06 -4.41
N GLY A 134 8.87 -8.99 -5.62
CA GLY A 134 8.15 -8.63 -6.84
C GLY A 134 7.90 -7.12 -6.99
N ASN A 135 6.99 -6.73 -7.87
CA ASN A 135 6.75 -5.32 -8.21
C ASN A 135 5.76 -4.65 -7.24
N CYS A 136 6.23 -4.28 -6.05
CA CYS A 136 5.39 -3.61 -5.05
C CYS A 136 6.13 -2.53 -4.23
N VAL A 137 7.15 -1.89 -4.83
CA VAL A 137 8.00 -0.87 -4.18
C VAL A 137 7.17 0.15 -3.40
N ILE A 138 6.20 0.78 -4.06
CA ILE A 138 5.38 1.82 -3.45
C ILE A 138 4.51 1.26 -2.32
N HIS A 139 3.86 0.13 -2.56
CA HIS A 139 2.94 -0.46 -1.59
C HIS A 139 3.68 -0.86 -0.32
N LEU A 140 4.85 -1.49 -0.49
CA LEU A 140 5.68 -1.92 0.62
C LEU A 140 6.24 -0.72 1.40
N GLY A 141 6.76 0.31 0.71
CA GLY A 141 7.27 1.52 1.36
C GLY A 141 6.22 2.20 2.23
N ILE A 142 4.99 2.36 1.75
CA ILE A 142 3.89 2.94 2.51
C ILE A 142 3.49 2.07 3.71
N GLU A 143 3.39 0.75 3.54
CA GLU A 143 3.08 -0.16 4.67
C GLU A 143 4.18 -0.15 5.75
N LEU A 144 5.43 0.04 5.34
CA LEU A 144 6.59 0.25 6.23
C LEU A 144 6.63 1.64 6.87
N GLY A 145 5.79 2.57 6.41
CA GLY A 145 5.63 3.90 7.01
C GLY A 145 6.46 5.01 6.38
N LEU A 146 7.06 4.77 5.21
CA LEU A 146 7.71 5.81 4.41
C LEU A 146 6.68 6.71 3.73
N THR A 147 7.07 7.93 3.37
CA THR A 147 6.24 8.84 2.59
C THR A 147 6.33 8.56 1.09
N VAL A 148 5.42 9.15 0.30
CA VAL A 148 5.43 9.01 -1.16
C VAL A 148 6.71 9.62 -1.74
N GLU A 149 7.10 10.79 -1.23
CA GLU A 149 8.27 11.54 -1.68
C GLU A 149 9.57 10.76 -1.45
N GLU A 150 9.68 10.08 -0.30
CA GLU A 150 10.81 9.21 0.04
C GLU A 150 10.93 8.02 -0.93
N ILE A 151 9.81 7.43 -1.30
CA ILE A 151 9.76 6.32 -2.25
C ILE A 151 10.08 6.81 -3.66
N GLU A 152 9.57 7.98 -4.07
CA GLU A 152 9.88 8.59 -5.37
C GLU A 152 11.38 8.86 -5.53
N VAL A 153 12.10 9.22 -4.46
CA VAL A 153 13.58 9.33 -4.48
C VAL A 153 14.23 7.99 -4.85
N ALA A 154 13.75 6.88 -4.28
CA ALA A 154 14.25 5.55 -4.62
C ALA A 154 14.06 5.23 -6.12
N MET A 155 12.88 5.58 -6.64
CA MET A 155 12.49 5.35 -8.03
C MET A 155 13.28 6.22 -9.00
N PHE A 156 13.53 7.48 -8.63
CA PHE A 156 14.34 8.41 -9.41
C PHE A 156 15.80 7.96 -9.50
N ASN A 157 16.38 7.52 -8.38
CA ASN A 157 17.78 7.10 -8.33
C ASN A 157 18.03 5.78 -9.08
N ASN A 158 17.03 4.91 -9.16
CA ASN A 158 17.14 3.57 -9.75
C ASN A 158 16.02 3.34 -10.79
N PRO A 159 15.98 4.11 -11.89
CA PRO A 159 14.87 4.05 -12.83
C PRO A 159 14.82 2.67 -13.48
N LYS A 160 13.63 2.05 -13.44
CA LYS A 160 13.34 0.69 -13.99
C LYS A 160 14.06 -0.47 -13.31
N ASP A 161 14.97 -0.23 -12.36
CA ASP A 161 15.61 -1.27 -11.56
C ASP A 161 14.82 -1.52 -10.27
N MET A 162 13.81 -2.40 -10.35
CA MET A 162 12.94 -2.71 -9.23
C MET A 162 13.70 -3.33 -8.04
N TYR A 163 14.76 -4.09 -8.31
CA TYR A 163 15.57 -4.70 -7.27
C TYR A 163 16.24 -3.61 -6.43
N SER A 164 16.92 -2.67 -7.09
CA SER A 164 17.62 -1.57 -6.42
C SER A 164 16.64 -0.60 -5.75
N GLN A 165 15.47 -0.36 -6.35
CA GLN A 165 14.40 0.43 -5.71
C GLN A 165 13.92 -0.21 -4.39
N LEU A 166 13.67 -1.53 -4.39
CA LEU A 166 13.25 -2.25 -3.19
C LEU A 166 14.34 -2.28 -2.13
N ALA A 167 15.58 -2.55 -2.51
CA ALA A 167 16.73 -2.54 -1.60
C ALA A 167 16.87 -1.18 -0.92
N PHE A 168 16.73 -0.10 -1.69
CA PHE A 168 16.78 1.26 -1.19
C PHE A 168 15.63 1.58 -0.23
N VAL A 169 14.39 1.20 -0.56
CA VAL A 169 13.21 1.37 0.32
C VAL A 169 13.38 0.61 1.64
N LEU A 170 13.84 -0.64 1.59
CA LEU A 170 14.08 -1.45 2.78
C LEU A 170 15.18 -0.85 3.68
N HIS A 171 16.27 -0.39 3.07
CA HIS A 171 17.35 0.26 3.78
C HIS A 171 16.90 1.59 4.43
N MET A 172 16.14 2.40 3.70
CA MET A 172 15.58 3.64 4.22
C MET A 172 14.64 3.38 5.40
N TRP A 173 13.74 2.41 5.28
CA TRP A 173 12.89 2.01 6.40
C TRP A 173 13.70 1.56 7.62
N LYS A 174 14.74 0.72 7.43
CA LYS A 174 15.58 0.25 8.53
C LYS A 174 16.28 1.41 9.26
N THR A 175 16.77 2.40 8.52
CA THR A 175 17.52 3.54 9.10
C THR A 175 16.62 4.55 9.80
N GLN A 176 15.40 4.77 9.32
CA GLN A 176 14.45 5.71 9.92
C GLN A 176 13.59 5.11 11.04
N SER A 177 13.32 3.81 10.99
CA SER A 177 12.50 3.13 11.98
C SER A 177 13.19 3.09 13.33
N LYS A 178 12.47 3.47 14.39
CA LYS A 178 12.97 3.34 15.78
C LYS A 178 13.22 1.87 16.16
N ARG A 179 12.51 0.94 15.54
CA ARG A 179 12.60 -0.49 15.84
C ARG A 179 12.21 -1.33 14.61
N PRO A 180 13.13 -1.51 13.64
CA PRO A 180 12.87 -2.29 12.43
C PRO A 180 12.88 -3.79 12.75
N THR A 181 11.77 -4.28 13.30
CA THR A 181 11.64 -5.69 13.67
C THR A 181 11.25 -6.56 12.48
N ILE A 182 11.60 -7.84 12.57
CA ILE A 182 11.17 -8.86 11.60
C ILE A 182 9.63 -8.90 11.54
N PHE A 183 8.96 -8.84 12.70
CA PHE A 183 7.50 -8.81 12.79
C PHE A 183 6.88 -7.66 11.98
N ALA A 184 7.41 -6.45 12.12
CA ALA A 184 6.90 -5.27 11.42
C ALA A 184 7.02 -5.43 9.90
N LEU A 185 8.14 -5.98 9.43
CA LEU A 185 8.35 -6.26 8.02
C LEU A 185 7.43 -7.36 7.50
N MET A 186 7.26 -8.45 8.25
CA MET A 186 6.34 -9.53 7.88
C MET A 186 4.89 -9.03 7.79
N LYS A 187 4.45 -8.19 8.73
CA LYS A 187 3.11 -7.56 8.69
C LYS A 187 2.94 -6.73 7.41
N ALA A 188 3.94 -5.90 7.06
CA ALA A 188 3.91 -5.12 5.83
C ALA A 188 3.87 -6.00 4.58
N LEU A 189 4.71 -7.04 4.50
CA LEU A 189 4.75 -7.98 3.38
C LEU A 189 3.46 -8.77 3.20
N GLN A 190 2.76 -9.09 4.30
CA GLN A 190 1.44 -9.72 4.25
C GLN A 190 0.39 -8.80 3.64
N HIS A 191 0.36 -7.53 4.03
CA HIS A 191 -0.61 -6.57 3.49
C HIS A 191 -0.44 -6.36 1.99
N VAL A 192 0.79 -6.34 1.50
CA VAL A 192 1.07 -6.18 0.06
C VAL A 192 1.02 -7.51 -0.72
N LYS A 193 0.67 -8.62 -0.05
CA LYS A 193 0.57 -9.98 -0.64
C LYS A 193 1.83 -10.38 -1.43
N SER A 194 3.00 -10.03 -0.88
CA SER A 194 4.28 -10.24 -1.55
C SER A 194 4.87 -11.62 -1.25
N GLY A 195 5.59 -12.19 -2.23
CA GLY A 195 6.37 -13.43 -2.04
C GLY A 195 7.47 -13.33 -0.98
N GLY A 196 7.86 -12.11 -0.60
CA GLY A 196 8.84 -11.86 0.46
C GLY A 196 8.39 -12.40 1.83
N LEU A 197 7.09 -12.48 2.09
CA LEU A 197 6.58 -13.06 3.34
C LEU A 197 6.98 -14.53 3.47
N SER A 198 6.79 -15.31 2.41
CA SER A 198 7.14 -16.74 2.37
C SER A 198 8.64 -16.96 2.57
N TYR A 199 9.47 -16.06 2.05
CA TYR A 199 10.92 -16.09 2.28
C TYR A 199 11.26 -15.88 3.77
N LEU A 200 10.69 -14.84 4.41
CA LEU A 200 10.94 -14.59 5.84
C LEU A 200 10.39 -15.72 6.72
N CYS A 201 9.23 -16.29 6.38
CA CYS A 201 8.69 -17.42 7.12
C CYS A 201 9.65 -18.62 7.11
N LYS A 202 10.26 -18.92 5.97
CA LYS A 202 11.29 -19.98 5.86
C LYS A 202 12.54 -19.62 6.67
N GLN A 203 13.03 -18.39 6.53
CA GLN A 203 14.25 -17.94 7.21
C GLN A 203 14.13 -18.03 8.74
N TYR A 204 12.93 -17.74 9.27
CA TYR A 204 12.67 -17.71 10.71
C TYR A 204 11.89 -18.93 11.24
N ASN A 205 11.65 -19.94 10.41
CA ASN A 205 10.91 -21.17 10.74
C ASN A 205 9.48 -20.94 11.29
N ILE A 206 8.73 -20.06 10.63
CA ILE A 206 7.37 -19.69 11.01
C ILE A 206 6.37 -20.39 10.10
N SER A 207 5.31 -20.93 10.70
CA SER A 207 4.15 -21.49 9.99
C SER A 207 2.98 -20.52 10.11
N ILE A 208 2.41 -20.11 8.97
CA ILE A 208 1.25 -19.22 8.85
C ILE A 208 0.20 -19.81 7.92
#